data_AF-A0A974CVB5-F1
#
_entry.id   AF-A0A974CVB5-F1
#
_cell.length_a   1.000
_cell.length_b   1.000
_cell.length_c   1.000
_cell.angle_alpha   90.00
_cell.angle_beta   90.00
_cell.angle_gamma   90.00
#
_symmetry.space_group_name_H-M   'P 1'
#
loop_
_entity.id
_entity.type
_entity.pdbx_description
1 polymer ?
#
loop_
_entity_poly.entity_id
_entity_poly.type
_entity_poly.pdbx_seq_one_letter_code
_entity_poly.pdbx_strand_id
1 'polypeptide(L)'
;VFSLGVPVDALFFIGNQLVATSHTGKVGIWNAVTQHWQVQDVVPITSYDTAGSFLLLGCNNGSIYYIDMQKFPLRMKDNDLLVTELYHDPSNDAITALSVYLTPKT
;
A
#
# COMPACT_ATOMS: atom_id res chain seq x y z
N VAL A 1 15.32 -9.83 -11.41
CA VAL A 1 14.04 -9.71 -12.16
C VAL A 1 12.93 -9.53 -11.13
N PHE A 2 12.07 -8.53 -11.29
CA PHE A 2 10.94 -8.31 -10.39
C PHE A 2 9.87 -9.39 -10.59
N SER A 3 9.34 -9.94 -9.50
CA SER A 3 8.15 -10.77 -9.51
C SER A 3 7.33 -10.51 -8.26
N LEU A 4 6.06 -10.13 -8.43
CA LEU A 4 5.09 -10.03 -7.34
C LEU A 4 4.42 -11.39 -7.04
N GLY A 5 4.65 -12.39 -7.90
CA GLY A 5 3.97 -13.70 -7.86
C GLY A 5 2.50 -13.67 -8.34
N VAL A 6 1.98 -12.48 -8.66
CA VAL A 6 0.63 -12.21 -9.16
C VAL A 6 0.68 -11.07 -10.20
N PRO A 7 -0.40 -10.84 -10.99
CA PRO A 7 -0.47 -9.70 -11.89
C PRO A 7 -0.28 -8.37 -11.14
N VAL A 8 0.49 -7.46 -11.74
CA VAL A 8 0.70 -6.11 -11.22
C VAL A 8 -0.33 -5.20 -11.88
N ASP A 9 -1.17 -4.58 -11.08
CA ASP A 9 -2.24 -3.71 -11.58
C ASP A 9 -1.82 -2.24 -11.61
N ALA A 10 -1.00 -1.82 -10.65
CA ALA A 10 -0.40 -0.49 -10.66
C ALA A 10 1.05 -0.52 -10.20
N LEU A 11 1.85 0.39 -10.75
CA LEU A 11 3.26 0.59 -10.41
C LEU A 11 3.53 2.10 -10.36
N PHE A 12 3.90 2.62 -9.21
CA PHE A 12 4.04 4.06 -8.98
C PHE A 12 5.01 4.39 -7.84
N PHE A 13 5.42 5.66 -7.75
CA PHE A 13 6.33 6.13 -6.70
C PHE A 13 5.58 6.79 -5.55
N ILE A 14 6.02 6.52 -4.32
CA ILE A 14 5.70 7.30 -3.12
C ILE A 14 7.02 7.79 -2.53
N GLY A 15 7.31 9.08 -2.72
CA GLY A 15 8.67 9.60 -2.50
C GLY A 15 9.67 8.83 -3.36
N ASN A 16 10.67 8.21 -2.72
CA ASN A 16 11.74 7.46 -3.39
C ASN A 16 11.48 5.94 -3.46
N GLN A 17 10.30 5.47 -3.04
CA GLN A 17 9.94 4.06 -3.03
C GLN A 17 9.07 3.73 -4.23
N LEU A 18 9.48 2.74 -5.00
CA LEU A 18 8.67 2.18 -6.07
C LEU A 18 7.73 1.13 -5.47
N VAL A 19 6.43 1.33 -5.64
CA VAL A 19 5.37 0.47 -5.11
C VAL A 19 4.64 -0.19 -6.26
N ALA A 20 4.43 -1.50 -6.14
CA ALA A 20 3.58 -2.30 -7.01
C ALA A 20 2.36 -2.77 -6.22
N THR A 21 1.16 -2.67 -6.78
CA THR A 21 -0.07 -3.17 -6.14
C THR A 21 -0.76 -4.19 -7.04
N SER A 22 -1.50 -5.10 -6.39
CA SER A 22 -2.35 -6.08 -7.06
C SER A 22 -3.70 -6.20 -6.36
N HIS A 23 -4.78 -6.21 -7.14
CA HIS A 23 -6.14 -6.46 -6.66
C HIS A 23 -6.30 -7.86 -6.06
N THR A 24 -5.35 -8.78 -6.31
CA THR A 24 -5.36 -10.11 -5.66
C THR A 24 -4.90 -10.08 -4.20
N GLY A 25 -4.56 -8.91 -3.65
CA GLY A 25 -4.15 -8.77 -2.25
C GLY A 25 -2.64 -8.85 -2.04
N LYS A 26 -1.85 -8.24 -2.93
CA LYS A 26 -0.40 -8.11 -2.73
C LYS A 26 0.08 -6.69 -2.96
N VAL A 27 1.05 -6.29 -2.15
CA VAL A 27 1.83 -5.06 -2.34
C VAL A 27 3.30 -5.42 -2.40
N GLY A 28 4.01 -4.89 -3.39
CA GLY A 28 5.45 -4.98 -3.54
C GLY A 28 6.10 -3.62 -3.36
N ILE A 29 7.19 -3.54 -2.61
CA ILE A 29 7.95 -2.29 -2.43
C ILE A 29 9.41 -2.54 -2.74
N TRP A 30 9.99 -1.67 -3.57
CA TRP A 30 11.41 -1.71 -3.90
C TRP A 30 12.24 -1.12 -2.76
N ASN A 31 13.11 -1.95 -2.20
CA ASN A 31 14.13 -1.52 -1.27
C ASN A 31 15.38 -1.09 -2.04
N ALA A 32 15.64 0.22 -2.11
CA ALA A 32 16.79 0.77 -2.82
C ALA A 32 18.15 0.42 -2.17
N VAL A 33 18.18 0.11 -0.87
CA VAL A 33 19.41 -0.22 -0.13
C VAL A 33 19.85 -1.65 -0.43
N THR A 34 18.92 -2.60 -0.33
CA THR A 34 19.22 -4.02 -0.61
C THR A 34 19.07 -4.37 -2.09
N GLN A 35 18.47 -3.50 -2.88
CA GLN A 35 18.10 -3.74 -4.28
C GLN A 35 17.21 -4.98 -4.46
N HIS A 36 16.26 -5.15 -3.53
CA HIS A 36 15.29 -6.24 -3.56
C HIS A 36 13.86 -5.75 -3.42
N TRP A 37 12.93 -6.52 -3.98
CA TRP A 37 11.51 -6.35 -3.75
C TRP A 37 11.12 -7.02 -2.44
N GLN A 38 10.39 -6.29 -1.60
CA GLN A 38 9.67 -6.86 -0.48
C GLN A 38 8.20 -6.98 -0.88
N VAL A 39 7.63 -8.17 -0.72
CA VAL A 39 6.26 -8.47 -1.09
C VAL A 39 5.49 -8.83 0.18
N GLN A 40 4.34 -8.20 0.36
CA GLN A 40 3.46 -8.41 1.49
C GLN A 40 2.07 -8.80 1.01
N ASP A 41 1.50 -9.81 1.66
CA ASP A 41 0.09 -10.15 1.52
C ASP A 41 -0.77 -9.14 2.29
N VAL A 42 -1.81 -8.66 1.61
CA VAL A 42 -2.83 -7.74 2.14
C VAL A 42 -4.21 -8.24 1.75
N VAL A 43 -5.25 -7.64 2.31
CA VAL A 43 -6.62 -7.89 1.85
C VAL A 43 -6.75 -7.41 0.39
N PRO A 44 -7.49 -8.14 -0.49
CA PRO A 44 -7.71 -7.73 -1.88
C PRO A 44 -8.07 -6.25 -2.01
N ILE A 45 -7.24 -5.53 -2.77
CA ILE A 45 -7.32 -4.09 -2.96
C ILE A 45 -8.35 -3.81 -4.06
N THR A 46 -9.27 -2.88 -3.81
CA THR A 46 -10.27 -2.41 -4.78
C THR A 46 -10.08 -0.96 -5.17
N SER A 47 -9.35 -0.19 -4.35
CA SER A 47 -8.93 1.17 -4.64
C SER A 47 -7.69 1.53 -3.82
N TYR A 48 -6.93 2.53 -4.26
CA TYR A 48 -5.80 3.05 -3.50
C TYR A 48 -5.64 4.54 -3.76
N ASP A 49 -5.03 5.24 -2.82
CA ASP A 49 -4.55 6.62 -3.02
C ASP A 49 -3.38 6.92 -2.07
N THR A 50 -2.74 8.08 -2.22
CA THR A 50 -1.56 8.48 -1.46
C THR A 50 -1.80 9.75 -0.66
N ALA A 51 -1.38 9.75 0.60
CA ALA A 51 -1.41 10.91 1.49
C ALA A 51 0.02 11.24 1.95
N GLY A 52 0.76 12.02 1.16
CA GLY A 52 2.17 12.31 1.46
C GLY A 52 3.01 11.04 1.37
N SER A 53 3.49 10.52 2.51
CA SER A 53 4.22 9.25 2.57
C SER A 53 3.36 8.03 2.90
N PHE A 54 2.05 8.21 3.08
CA PHE A 54 1.15 7.11 3.38
C PHE A 54 0.53 6.58 2.09
N LEU A 55 0.55 5.26 1.92
CA LEU A 55 -0.30 4.56 0.95
C LEU A 55 -1.60 4.17 1.65
N LEU A 56 -2.73 4.59 1.12
CA LEU A 56 -4.05 4.13 1.54
C LEU A 56 -4.54 3.03 0.60
N LEU A 57 -5.10 1.97 1.17
CA LEU A 57 -5.65 0.82 0.46
C LEU A 57 -7.11 0.65 0.86
N GLY A 58 -8.01 0.82 -0.09
CA GLY A 58 -9.41 0.45 0.05
C GLY A 58 -9.57 -1.01 -0.36
N CYS A 59 -10.22 -1.80 0.50
CA CYS A 59 -10.29 -3.24 0.34
C CYS A 59 -11.71 -3.74 0.08
N ASN A 60 -11.79 -4.95 -0.47
CA ASN A 60 -13.05 -5.60 -0.82
C ASN A 60 -13.92 -6.02 0.39
N ASN A 61 -13.37 -5.95 1.60
CA ASN A 61 -14.04 -6.26 2.87
C ASN A 61 -14.55 -5.01 3.60
N GLY A 62 -14.49 -3.83 2.97
CA GLY A 62 -14.90 -2.57 3.60
C GLY A 62 -13.85 -1.90 4.49
N SER A 63 -12.67 -2.49 4.64
CA SER A 63 -11.57 -1.86 5.36
C SER A 63 -10.84 -0.83 4.50
N ILE A 64 -10.41 0.26 5.14
CA ILE A 64 -9.34 1.13 4.62
C ILE A 64 -8.11 0.87 5.47
N TYR A 65 -7.02 0.41 4.86
CA TYR A 65 -5.72 0.28 5.51
C TYR A 65 -4.79 1.39 5.06
N TYR A 66 -3.77 1.69 5.88
CA TYR A 66 -2.65 2.49 5.46
C TYR A 66 -1.31 1.83 5.74
N ILE A 67 -0.33 2.16 4.89
CA ILE A 67 1.07 1.78 5.01
C ILE A 67 1.89 3.06 5.09
N ASP A 68 2.69 3.18 6.15
CA ASP A 68 3.64 4.29 6.34
C ASP A 68 4.96 4.01 5.60
N MET A 69 5.13 4.61 4.43
CA MET A 69 6.33 4.40 3.61
C MET A 69 7.58 5.01 4.25
N GLN A 70 7.47 6.01 5.13
CA GLN A 70 8.68 6.54 5.81
C GLN A 70 9.22 5.55 6.84
N LYS A 71 8.34 4.73 7.44
CA LYS A 71 8.76 3.68 8.37
C LYS A 71 9.21 2.41 7.68
N PHE A 72 8.95 2.25 6.38
CA PHE A 72 9.34 1.08 5.62
C PHE A 72 10.84 0.75 5.75
N PRO A 73 11.81 1.67 5.51
CA PRO A 73 13.23 1.38 5.68
C PRO A 73 13.63 0.89 7.08
N LEU A 74 12.92 1.35 8.11
CA LEU A 74 13.18 0.98 9.51
C LEU A 74 12.61 -0.39 9.88
N ARG A 75 11.52 -0.80 9.24
CA ARG A 75 10.82 -2.06 9.51
C ARG A 75 11.29 -3.24 8.65
N MET A 76 12.21 -3.00 7.71
CA MET A 76 12.80 -4.04 6.86
C MET A 76 13.56 -5.13 7.63
N LYS A 77 13.94 -4.88 8.90
CA LYS A 77 14.60 -5.90 9.73
C LYS A 77 13.67 -7.05 10.11
N ASP A 78 12.37 -6.79 10.23
CA ASP A 78 11.39 -7.78 10.68
C ASP A 78 10.49 -8.28 9.54
N ASN A 79 10.75 -7.86 8.30
CA ASN A 79 9.93 -8.12 7.10
C ASN A 79 8.46 -7.73 7.24
N ASP A 80 8.12 -6.87 8.20
CA ASP A 80 6.74 -6.52 8.50
C ASP A 80 6.44 -5.11 8.01
N LEU A 81 5.64 -5.03 6.94
CA LEU A 81 5.01 -3.80 6.53
C LEU A 81 3.91 -3.49 7.53
N LEU A 82 4.04 -2.38 8.27
CA LEU A 82 3.00 -1.93 9.19
C LEU A 82 1.74 -1.54 8.41
N VAL A 83 0.85 -2.50 8.20
CA VAL A 83 -0.49 -2.31 7.67
C VAL A 83 -1.41 -2.03 8.85
N THR A 84 -1.96 -0.82 8.91
CA THR A 84 -2.85 -0.40 10.00
C THR A 84 -4.24 -0.10 9.45
N GLU A 85 -5.29 -0.62 10.08
CA GLU A 85 -6.66 -0.30 9.72
C GLU A 85 -6.99 1.13 10.18
N LEU A 86 -7.49 1.95 9.25
CA LEU A 86 -7.97 3.31 9.49
C LEU A 86 -9.48 3.35 9.70
N TYR A 87 -10.21 2.53 8.94
CA TYR A 87 -11.66 2.51 8.88
C TYR A 87 -12.15 1.12 8.46
N HIS A 88 -13.39 0.80 8.84
CA HIS A 88 -14.10 -0.42 8.44
C HIS A 88 -15.58 -0.10 8.20
N ASP A 89 -16.09 -0.41 7.02
CA ASP A 89 -17.52 -0.30 6.71
C ASP A 89 -18.32 -1.38 7.47
N PRO A 90 -19.32 -1.03 8.31
CA PRO A 90 -20.04 -2.01 9.12
C PRO A 90 -20.81 -3.08 8.32
N SER A 91 -21.11 -2.83 7.05
CA SER A 91 -21.77 -3.77 6.16
C SER A 91 -20.77 -4.67 5.42
N ASN A 92 -19.46 -4.41 5.56
CA ASN A 92 -18.38 -5.00 4.79
C ASN A 92 -18.46 -4.69 3.27
N ASP A 93 -19.10 -3.56 2.91
CA ASP A 93 -19.19 -3.15 1.51
C ASP A 93 -17.81 -2.67 1.02
N ALA A 94 -17.42 -3.14 -0.17
CA ALA A 94 -16.09 -2.85 -0.71
C ALA A 94 -15.83 -1.35 -0.85
N ILE A 95 -14.60 -0.93 -0.51
CA ILE A 95 -14.16 0.45 -0.74
C ILE A 95 -13.80 0.61 -2.21
N THR A 96 -14.73 1.13 -3.01
CA THR A 96 -14.60 1.21 -4.47
C THR A 96 -13.78 2.40 -4.97
N ALA A 97 -13.59 3.42 -4.13
CA ALA A 97 -12.81 4.60 -4.48
C ALA A 97 -12.21 5.25 -3.24
N LEU A 98 -10.99 5.75 -3.39
CA LEU A 98 -10.34 6.62 -2.43
C LEU A 98 -9.91 7.90 -3.15
N SER A 99 -10.06 9.04 -2.48
CA SER A 99 -9.51 10.31 -2.92
C SER A 99 -8.99 11.07 -1.70
N VAL A 100 -7.73 11.46 -1.77
CA VAL A 100 -7.02 12.21 -0.74
C VAL A 100 -6.81 13.62 -1.24
N TYR A 101 -7.24 14.58 -0.42
CA TYR A 101 -6.93 15.99 -0.61
C TYR A 101 -6.06 16.48 0.55
N LEU A 102 -4.82 16.88 0.25
CA LEU A 102 -3.93 17.51 1.20
C LEU A 102 -3.86 19.01 0.90
N THR A 103 -4.28 19.83 1.85
CA THR A 103 -4.05 21.28 1.78
C THR A 103 -2.54 21.54 1.91
N PRO A 104 -1.90 22.23 0.96
CA PRO A 104 -0.51 22.63 1.10
C PRO A 104 -0.33 23.44 2.39
N LYS A 105 0.70 23.11 3.18
CA LYS A 105 1.10 24.01 4.27
C LYS A 105 1.73 25.24 3.61
N THR A 106 1.09 26.40 3.78
CA THR A 106 1.62 27.72 3.41
C THR A 106 2.84 28.08 4.23
#